data_AF-A0A7X2LMN1-F1
#
_entry.id   AF-A0A7X2LMN1-F1
#
_cell.length_a   1.000
_cell.length_b   1.000
_cell.length_c   1.000
_cell.angle_alpha   90.00
_cell.angle_beta   90.00
_cell.angle_gamma   90.00
#
_symmetry.space_group_name_H-M   'P 1'
#
loop_
_entity.id
_entity.type
_entity.pdbx_description
1 polymer ?
#
loop_
_entity_poly.entity_id
_entity_poly.type
_entity_poly.pdbx_seq_one_letter_code
_entity_poly.pdbx_strand_id
1 'polypeptide(L)'
;MQVTLPALLSLSEKSDYGVITQIARPSTTVDGALIPFTLEKSVGYVLRDNQGTEHANIFASKPKGAISTETPILIAKVEALDDSELDLSDKKWWSAAGMTPAKSIAQKASAAARMSWRGAFQFFPEDPKNPELIGLRKPQLGALHAIHAHWSVSRETATLVMPTGTGKTETMLSVLLSVCCERVLVVVPSDALRTQIAEKFETLGMLKMRGSRILTESAQWPVVGRLLSSPKSVEDVDAFFFGLQCDCHYQPTS
;
A
#
# COMPACT_ATOMS: atom_id res chain seq x y z
N MET A 1 8.51 23.44 10.96
CA MET A 1 7.11 23.01 11.08
C MET A 1 7.03 21.56 10.68
N GLN A 2 6.23 20.75 11.37
CA GLN A 2 5.91 19.39 10.98
C GLN A 2 4.68 19.39 10.09
N VAL A 3 4.77 18.81 8.90
CA VAL A 3 3.64 18.71 7.98
C VAL A 3 3.35 17.25 7.69
N THR A 4 2.14 16.79 8.04
CA THR A 4 1.70 15.42 7.75
C THR A 4 1.02 15.37 6.40
N LEU A 5 1.57 14.60 5.47
CA LEU A 5 1.07 14.41 4.12
C LEU A 5 0.26 13.10 4.00
N PRO A 6 -0.79 13.08 3.17
CA PRO A 6 -1.54 11.85 2.89
C PRO A 6 -0.69 10.86 2.08
N ALA A 7 -1.05 9.58 2.12
CA ALA A 7 -0.42 8.59 1.26
C ALA A 7 -0.63 8.93 -0.23
N LEU A 8 0.45 8.87 -1.02
CA LEU A 8 0.39 9.06 -2.47
C LEU A 8 0.06 7.72 -3.12
N LEU A 9 -1.01 7.67 -3.90
CA LEU A 9 -1.44 6.45 -4.59
C LEU A 9 -0.84 6.39 -6.01
N SER A 10 -0.26 5.24 -6.39
CA SER A 10 0.09 4.94 -7.78
C SER A 10 -1.13 4.49 -8.59
N LEU A 11 -2.13 3.93 -7.90
CA LEU A 11 -3.36 3.40 -8.49
C LEU A 11 -4.53 3.76 -7.58
N SER A 12 -5.62 4.26 -8.15
CA SER A 12 -6.89 4.45 -7.45
C SER A 12 -8.03 4.31 -8.45
N GLU A 13 -8.73 3.18 -8.38
CA GLU A 13 -9.83 2.86 -9.28
C GLU A 13 -11.07 2.54 -8.47
N LYS A 14 -12.17 3.18 -8.85
CA LYS A 14 -13.49 2.84 -8.33
C LYS A 14 -14.15 1.89 -9.31
N SER A 15 -14.81 0.88 -8.77
CA SER A 15 -15.70 -0.01 -9.49
C SER A 15 -17.07 -0.01 -8.81
N ASP A 16 -18.05 -0.66 -9.44
CA ASP A 16 -19.40 -0.79 -8.88
C ASP A 16 -19.42 -1.60 -7.56
N TYR A 17 -18.39 -2.43 -7.34
CA TYR A 17 -18.30 -3.33 -6.19
C TYR A 17 -17.33 -2.86 -5.11
N GLY A 18 -16.54 -1.82 -5.37
CA GLY A 18 -15.57 -1.33 -4.39
C GLY A 18 -14.49 -0.45 -4.97
N VAL A 19 -13.29 -0.55 -4.38
CA VAL A 19 -12.16 0.29 -4.73
C VAL A 19 -10.90 -0.55 -4.84
N ILE A 20 -10.07 -0.27 -5.83
CA ILE A 20 -8.75 -0.87 -6.04
C ILE A 20 -7.71 0.22 -5.89
N THR A 21 -6.74 0.00 -5.01
CA THR A 21 -5.73 1.00 -4.65
C THR A 21 -4.33 0.38 -4.66
N GLN A 22 -3.32 1.22 -4.87
CA GLN A 22 -1.94 0.88 -4.56
C GLN A 22 -1.24 2.14 -4.06
N ILE A 23 -0.50 1.99 -2.97
CA ILE A 23 0.33 3.06 -2.41
C ILE A 23 1.64 3.15 -3.20
N ALA A 24 1.98 4.36 -3.66
CA ALA A 24 3.29 4.70 -4.19
C ALA A 24 4.23 5.20 -3.08
N ARG A 25 3.71 6.03 -2.18
CA ARG A 25 4.42 6.55 -0.99
C ARG A 25 3.48 6.55 0.21
N PRO A 26 3.92 6.12 1.39
CA PRO A 26 3.06 6.08 2.56
C PRO A 26 2.74 7.50 3.04
N SER A 27 1.75 7.61 3.92
CA SER A 27 1.56 8.83 4.71
C SER A 27 2.84 9.13 5.49
N THR A 28 3.25 10.39 5.52
CA THR A 28 4.53 10.78 6.12
C THR A 28 4.45 12.15 6.77
N THR A 29 5.15 12.33 7.88
CA THR A 29 5.34 13.63 8.53
C THR A 29 6.72 14.15 8.16
N VAL A 30 6.75 15.34 7.58
CA VAL A 30 7.96 16.00 7.11
C VAL A 30 8.27 17.20 8.01
N ASP A 31 9.47 17.23 8.58
CA ASP A 31 10.03 18.42 9.21
C ASP A 31 10.57 19.36 8.13
N GLY A 32 9.96 20.52 7.97
CA GLY A 32 10.34 21.46 6.93
C GLY A 32 9.65 22.82 6.99
N ALA A 33 9.68 23.51 5.85
CA ALA A 33 9.07 24.81 5.65
C ALA A 33 8.15 24.81 4.42
N LEU A 34 7.05 25.56 4.52
CA LEU A 34 6.22 25.91 3.38
C LEU A 34 6.74 27.20 2.76
N ILE A 35 7.31 27.09 1.57
CA ILE A 35 7.88 28.22 0.84
C ILE A 35 6.83 28.69 -0.19
N PRO A 36 6.46 29.98 -0.22
CA PRO A 36 5.56 30.50 -1.25
C PRO A 36 6.06 30.15 -2.65
N PHE A 37 5.17 29.59 -3.45
CA PHE A 37 5.50 29.09 -4.79
C PHE A 37 4.34 29.40 -5.75
N THR A 38 4.68 29.83 -6.96
CA THR A 38 3.70 30.09 -8.02
C THR A 38 4.00 29.20 -9.20
N LEU A 39 3.03 28.37 -9.57
CA LEU A 39 3.11 27.52 -10.74
C LEU A 39 2.14 28.03 -11.80
N GLU A 40 2.67 28.52 -12.91
CA GLU A 40 1.95 29.27 -13.93
C GLU A 40 1.16 30.46 -13.35
N LYS A 41 -0.14 30.26 -13.05
CA LYS A 41 -1.07 31.25 -12.49
C LYS A 41 -1.62 30.85 -11.12
N SER A 42 -1.23 29.67 -10.63
CA SER A 42 -1.69 29.12 -9.37
C SER A 42 -0.66 29.45 -8.28
N VAL A 43 -1.08 30.26 -7.32
CA VAL A 43 -0.28 30.60 -6.14
C VAL A 43 -0.54 29.56 -5.05
N GLY A 44 0.52 29.10 -4.42
CA GLY A 44 0.48 28.10 -3.36
C GLY A 44 1.80 28.04 -2.60
N TYR A 45 2.12 26.86 -2.09
CA TYR A 45 3.34 26.60 -1.33
C TYR A 45 4.04 25.35 -1.83
N VAL A 46 5.37 25.32 -1.73
CA VAL A 46 6.14 24.08 -1.83
C VAL A 46 6.61 23.67 -0.44
N LEU A 47 6.34 22.41 -0.07
CA LEU A 47 6.86 21.81 1.15
C LEU A 47 8.27 21.28 0.88
N ARG A 48 9.24 21.88 1.57
CA ARG A 48 10.66 21.51 1.46
C ARG A 48 11.20 21.11 2.84
N ASP A 49 11.91 19.99 2.89
CA ASP A 49 12.56 19.55 4.12
C ASP A 49 13.88 20.29 4.38
N ASN A 50 14.48 20.03 5.54
CA ASN A 50 15.74 20.65 5.96
C ASN A 50 16.95 20.26 5.08
N GLN A 51 16.83 19.23 4.23
CA GLN A 51 17.87 18.81 3.28
C GLN A 51 17.67 19.44 1.90
N GLY A 52 16.59 20.20 1.70
CA GLY A 52 16.26 20.83 0.44
C GLY A 52 15.38 19.99 -0.49
N THR A 53 14.94 18.80 -0.06
CA THR A 53 14.07 17.93 -0.86
C THR A 53 12.65 18.48 -0.89
N GLU A 54 12.05 18.55 -2.07
CA GLU A 54 10.66 18.95 -2.25
C GLU A 54 9.72 17.74 -2.17
N HIS A 55 8.72 17.82 -1.29
CA HIS A 55 7.82 16.71 -1.02
C HIS A 55 6.43 16.90 -1.63
N ALA A 56 5.92 18.14 -1.66
CA ALA A 56 4.59 18.45 -2.17
C ALA A 56 4.45 19.91 -2.63
N ASN A 57 3.76 20.11 -3.75
CA ASN A 57 3.25 21.41 -4.19
C ASN A 57 1.80 21.55 -3.72
N ILE A 58 1.51 22.51 -2.85
CA ILE A 58 0.21 22.66 -2.18
C ILE A 58 -0.54 23.86 -2.77
N PHE A 59 -1.74 23.61 -3.31
CA PHE A 59 -2.61 24.65 -3.83
C PHE A 59 -4.00 24.57 -3.21
N ALA A 60 -4.61 25.73 -2.95
CA ALA A 60 -5.98 25.82 -2.43
C ALA A 60 -7.05 25.30 -3.41
N SER A 61 -6.72 25.24 -4.71
CA SER A 61 -7.60 24.74 -5.75
C SER A 61 -6.80 24.05 -6.86
N LYS A 62 -7.48 23.26 -7.69
CA LYS A 62 -6.86 22.59 -8.84
C LYS A 62 -6.16 23.62 -9.73
N PRO A 63 -4.88 23.42 -10.04
CA PRO A 63 -4.17 24.38 -10.86
C PRO A 63 -4.67 24.29 -12.32
N LYS A 64 -4.68 25.44 -13.02
CA LYS A 64 -5.29 25.58 -14.35
C LYS A 64 -4.25 25.23 -15.43
N GLY A 65 -4.35 24.04 -16.04
CA GLY A 65 -3.49 23.63 -17.16
C GLY A 65 -3.11 22.16 -17.12
N ALA A 66 -2.50 21.65 -18.20
CA ALA A 66 -1.85 20.34 -18.21
C ALA A 66 -0.47 20.48 -17.56
N ILE A 67 -0.44 20.43 -16.24
CA ILE A 67 0.77 20.65 -15.47
C ILE A 67 1.45 19.30 -15.20
N SER A 68 2.67 19.15 -15.70
CA SER A 68 3.58 18.06 -15.34
C SER A 68 4.65 18.62 -14.41
N THR A 69 4.65 18.20 -13.15
CA THR A 69 5.69 18.52 -12.17
C THR A 69 6.31 17.25 -11.62
N GLU A 70 7.61 17.29 -11.34
CA GLU A 70 8.32 16.18 -10.66
C GLU A 70 7.81 16.02 -9.21
N THR A 71 7.53 17.14 -8.55
CA THR A 71 6.94 17.19 -7.20
C THR A 71 5.41 17.04 -7.29
N PRO A 72 4.79 16.10 -6.55
CA PRO A 72 3.35 15.85 -6.62
C PRO A 72 2.55 17.03 -6.09
N ILE A 73 1.33 17.20 -6.62
CA ILE A 73 0.45 18.32 -6.27
C ILE A 73 -0.61 17.88 -5.26
N LEU A 74 -0.71 18.57 -4.14
CA LEU A 74 -1.72 18.38 -3.10
C LEU A 74 -2.73 19.52 -3.12
N ILE A 75 -4.03 19.19 -3.07
CA ILE A 75 -5.09 20.20 -3.00
C ILE A 75 -5.48 20.40 -1.54
N ALA A 76 -5.03 21.51 -0.96
CA ALA A 76 -5.32 21.89 0.42
C ALA A 76 -5.28 23.41 0.58
N LYS A 77 -6.21 23.96 1.38
CA LYS A 77 -6.17 25.35 1.81
C LYS A 77 -5.34 25.42 3.10
N VAL A 78 -4.25 26.19 3.07
CA VAL A 78 -3.39 26.45 4.23
C VAL A 78 -3.76 27.82 4.76
N GLU A 79 -4.42 27.88 5.91
CA GLU A 79 -4.97 29.13 6.48
C GLU A 79 -4.03 29.78 7.49
N ALA A 80 -3.19 29.00 8.18
CA ALA A 80 -2.23 29.43 9.20
C ALA A 80 -0.86 28.77 8.93
N LEU A 81 0.22 29.57 8.95
CA LEU A 81 1.61 29.13 8.73
C LEU A 81 2.44 29.17 10.03
N ASP A 82 1.82 29.63 11.10
CA ASP A 82 2.33 29.85 12.45
C ASP A 82 2.17 28.61 13.35
N ASP A 83 1.42 27.60 12.89
CA ASP A 83 1.35 26.31 13.59
C ASP A 83 2.66 25.52 13.45
N SER A 84 3.15 25.02 14.58
CA SER A 84 4.30 24.12 14.60
C SER A 84 4.01 22.79 13.90
N GLU A 85 2.73 22.41 13.80
CA GLU A 85 2.23 21.18 13.19
C GLU A 85 1.06 21.48 12.23
N LEU A 86 1.12 20.96 11.00
CA LEU A 86 0.08 21.08 9.99
C LEU A 86 -0.31 19.69 9.50
N ASP A 87 -1.52 19.25 9.83
CA ASP A 87 -2.04 17.96 9.38
C ASP A 87 -2.83 18.10 8.07
N LEU A 88 -2.30 17.50 7.00
CA LEU A 88 -2.94 17.41 5.69
C LEU A 88 -3.27 15.96 5.30
N SER A 89 -3.26 15.02 6.26
CA SER A 89 -3.46 13.59 6.02
C SER A 89 -4.83 13.24 5.43
N ASP A 90 -5.82 14.11 5.57
CA ASP A 90 -7.18 13.97 5.01
C ASP A 90 -7.33 14.60 3.61
N LYS A 91 -6.29 15.28 3.11
CA LYS A 91 -6.31 16.02 1.84
C LYS A 91 -6.04 15.09 0.65
N LYS A 92 -6.30 15.59 -0.56
CA LYS A 92 -6.25 14.78 -1.79
C LYS A 92 -5.14 15.23 -2.71
N TRP A 93 -4.34 14.27 -3.16
CA TRP A 93 -3.42 14.44 -4.27
C TRP A 93 -4.19 14.71 -5.57
N TRP A 94 -3.68 15.65 -6.37
CA TRP A 94 -4.16 15.88 -7.71
C TRP A 94 -3.45 14.92 -8.67
N SER A 95 -4.23 14.20 -9.48
CA SER A 95 -3.72 13.38 -10.58
C SER A 95 -4.22 13.93 -11.91
N ALA A 96 -3.29 14.22 -12.81
CA ALA A 96 -3.60 14.49 -14.22
C ALA A 96 -3.90 13.13 -14.88
N ALA A 97 -5.18 12.75 -14.95
CA ALA A 97 -5.58 11.47 -15.52
C ALA A 97 -5.19 11.40 -17.02
N GLY A 98 -4.27 10.48 -17.35
CA GLY A 98 -3.83 10.17 -18.70
C GLY A 98 -4.39 8.82 -19.19
N MET A 99 -4.79 8.78 -20.45
CA MET A 99 -5.62 7.79 -21.16
C MET A 99 -5.04 6.35 -21.24
N THR A 100 -4.85 5.65 -20.13
CA THR A 100 -4.60 4.19 -20.14
C THR A 100 -5.78 3.47 -19.48
N PRO A 101 -6.31 2.37 -20.05
CA PRO A 101 -7.37 1.61 -19.41
C PRO A 101 -6.92 1.10 -18.04
N ALA A 102 -7.65 1.53 -17.02
CA ALA A 102 -7.54 1.18 -15.62
C ALA A 102 -7.04 -0.27 -15.35
N LYS A 103 -7.73 -1.25 -15.97
CA LYS A 103 -7.43 -2.68 -15.87
C LYS A 103 -5.98 -3.07 -16.21
N SER A 104 -5.41 -2.51 -17.28
CA SER A 104 -4.03 -2.83 -17.71
C SER A 104 -3.00 -2.29 -16.72
N ILE A 105 -3.33 -1.19 -16.04
CA ILE A 105 -2.46 -0.56 -15.04
C ILE A 105 -2.42 -1.44 -13.79
N ALA A 106 -3.57 -1.87 -13.28
CA ALA A 106 -3.65 -2.70 -12.07
C ALA A 106 -2.90 -4.04 -12.20
N GLN A 107 -3.01 -4.73 -13.34
CA GLN A 107 -2.32 -5.99 -13.59
C GLN A 107 -0.80 -5.83 -13.70
N LYS A 108 -0.35 -4.79 -14.42
CA LYS A 108 1.09 -4.48 -14.51
C LYS A 108 1.64 -4.08 -13.15
N ALA A 109 0.89 -3.31 -12.37
CA ALA A 109 1.27 -2.88 -11.04
C ALA A 109 1.36 -4.06 -10.05
N SER A 110 0.41 -5.00 -10.07
CA SER A 110 0.46 -6.17 -9.20
C SER A 110 1.60 -7.11 -9.56
N ALA A 111 1.87 -7.32 -10.86
CA ALA A 111 3.01 -8.09 -11.33
C ALA A 111 4.34 -7.43 -10.94
N ALA A 112 4.48 -6.12 -11.11
CA ALA A 112 5.67 -5.36 -10.70
C ALA A 112 5.89 -5.43 -9.18
N ALA A 113 4.82 -5.29 -8.38
CA ALA A 113 4.90 -5.41 -6.94
C ALA A 113 5.38 -6.80 -6.52
N ARG A 114 4.79 -7.87 -7.06
CA ARG A 114 5.20 -9.24 -6.78
C ARG A 114 6.66 -9.50 -7.17
N MET A 115 7.11 -8.97 -8.29
CA MET A 115 8.51 -9.07 -8.71
C MET A 115 9.44 -8.36 -7.72
N SER A 116 9.04 -7.20 -7.18
CA SER A 116 9.83 -6.45 -6.19
C SER A 116 9.96 -7.17 -4.84
N TRP A 117 9.09 -8.13 -4.53
CA TRP A 117 9.13 -8.88 -3.27
C TRP A 117 10.17 -10.00 -3.27
N ARG A 118 10.61 -10.45 -4.45
CA ARG A 118 11.60 -11.52 -4.59
C ARG A 118 12.94 -11.10 -3.97
N GLY A 119 13.34 -11.80 -2.92
CA GLY A 119 14.56 -11.51 -2.16
C GLY A 119 14.48 -10.26 -1.27
N ALA A 120 13.35 -9.57 -1.23
CA ALA A 120 13.16 -8.39 -0.38
C ALA A 120 12.73 -8.75 1.05
N PHE A 121 12.03 -9.87 1.23
CA PHE A 121 11.56 -10.32 2.54
C PHE A 121 12.70 -10.98 3.33
N GLN A 122 12.81 -10.63 4.61
CA GLN A 122 13.79 -11.15 5.54
C GLN A 122 13.10 -11.76 6.76
N PHE A 123 13.52 -12.95 7.16
CA PHE A 123 13.08 -13.59 8.40
C PHE A 123 13.82 -12.98 9.60
N PHE A 124 13.60 -11.69 9.82
CA PHE A 124 14.28 -10.93 10.87
C PHE A 124 13.52 -11.08 12.21
N PRO A 125 14.10 -11.67 13.26
CA PRO A 125 13.46 -11.76 14.56
C PRO A 125 13.40 -10.40 15.25
N GLU A 126 12.34 -10.15 16.01
CA GLU A 126 12.34 -9.02 16.96
C GLU A 126 13.41 -9.23 18.03
N ASP A 127 14.02 -8.13 18.46
CA ASP A 127 14.95 -8.13 19.59
C ASP A 127 14.50 -7.08 20.61
N PRO A 128 14.04 -7.51 21.81
CA PRO A 128 13.67 -6.58 22.87
C PRO A 128 14.79 -5.63 23.31
N LYS A 129 16.05 -5.97 23.03
CA LYS A 129 17.20 -5.10 23.34
C LYS A 129 17.42 -3.99 22.32
N ASN A 130 16.85 -4.12 21.12
CA ASN A 130 16.96 -3.16 20.02
C ASN A 130 15.54 -2.81 19.51
N PRO A 131 14.70 -2.15 20.33
CA PRO A 131 13.28 -1.91 20.02
C PRO A 131 13.06 -0.98 18.81
N GLU A 132 14.08 -0.22 18.41
CA GLU A 132 14.08 0.60 17.18
C GLU A 132 14.14 -0.25 15.90
N LEU A 133 14.60 -1.51 16.01
CA LEU A 133 14.61 -2.46 14.91
C LEU A 133 13.34 -3.31 14.94
N ILE A 134 12.48 -3.08 13.95
CA ILE A 134 11.22 -3.79 13.86
C ILE A 134 11.47 -5.16 13.21
N GLY A 135 11.13 -6.23 13.95
CA GLY A 135 11.25 -7.63 13.55
C GLY A 135 10.00 -8.46 13.86
N LEU A 136 10.03 -9.73 13.47
CA LEU A 136 8.95 -10.69 13.65
C LEU A 136 9.04 -11.37 15.02
N ARG A 137 7.90 -11.50 15.68
CA ARG A 137 7.74 -12.27 16.93
C ARG A 137 7.98 -13.75 16.68
N LYS A 138 8.45 -14.46 17.70
CA LYS A 138 8.66 -15.92 17.64
C LYS A 138 7.45 -16.72 17.11
N PRO A 139 6.19 -16.46 17.53
CA PRO A 139 5.04 -17.15 16.97
C PRO A 139 4.82 -16.89 15.48
N GLN A 140 5.17 -15.69 14.99
CA GLN A 140 5.04 -15.32 13.57
C GLN A 140 6.11 -16.04 12.74
N LEU A 141 7.36 -16.07 13.21
CA LEU A 141 8.44 -16.84 12.56
C LEU A 141 8.12 -18.34 12.50
N GLY A 142 7.67 -18.91 13.62
CA GLY A 142 7.26 -20.31 13.68
C GLY A 142 6.12 -20.62 12.72
N ALA A 143 5.09 -19.75 12.66
CA ALA A 143 4.00 -19.88 11.70
C ALA A 143 4.48 -19.83 10.25
N LEU A 144 5.37 -18.89 9.91
CA LEU A 144 5.91 -18.80 8.55
C LEU A 144 6.70 -20.05 8.18
N HIS A 145 7.58 -20.54 9.03
CA HIS A 145 8.31 -21.79 8.77
C HIS A 145 7.38 -22.99 8.60
N ALA A 146 6.33 -23.10 9.41
CA ALA A 146 5.33 -24.16 9.26
C ALA A 146 4.56 -24.07 7.93
N ILE A 147 4.18 -22.86 7.51
CA ILE A 147 3.51 -22.63 6.22
C ILE A 147 4.42 -23.00 5.05
N HIS A 148 5.67 -22.52 5.06
CA HIS A 148 6.66 -22.82 4.00
C HIS A 148 6.96 -24.32 3.95
N ALA A 149 7.10 -24.98 5.10
CA ALA A 149 7.28 -26.43 5.16
C ALA A 149 6.07 -27.19 4.56
N HIS A 150 4.85 -26.83 4.95
CA HIS A 150 3.63 -27.42 4.39
C HIS A 150 3.55 -27.24 2.88
N TRP A 151 3.74 -26.02 2.38
CA TRP A 151 3.67 -25.71 0.94
C TRP A 151 4.82 -26.27 0.10
N SER A 152 5.92 -26.69 0.72
CA SER A 152 7.00 -27.39 0.02
C SER A 152 6.63 -28.83 -0.38
N VAL A 153 5.66 -29.43 0.29
CA VAL A 153 5.26 -30.84 0.08
C VAL A 153 3.77 -31.04 -0.21
N SER A 154 2.93 -30.04 0.04
CA SER A 154 1.47 -30.15 -0.10
C SER A 154 0.83 -28.84 -0.55
N ARG A 155 -0.23 -28.95 -1.35
CA ARG A 155 -1.12 -27.83 -1.70
C ARG A 155 -2.48 -27.93 -1.02
N GLU A 156 -2.65 -28.90 -0.13
CA GLU A 156 -3.90 -29.11 0.60
C GLU A 156 -4.20 -27.95 1.55
N THR A 157 -5.48 -27.77 1.84
CA THR A 157 -5.95 -26.75 2.78
C THR A 157 -5.38 -27.03 4.18
N ALA A 158 -4.87 -25.99 4.83
CA ALA A 158 -4.30 -26.08 6.17
C ALA A 158 -4.93 -25.06 7.11
N THR A 159 -4.98 -25.40 8.41
CA THR A 159 -5.43 -24.49 9.46
C THR A 159 -4.24 -24.07 10.32
N LEU A 160 -3.96 -22.78 10.36
CA LEU A 160 -2.97 -22.19 11.26
C LEU A 160 -3.69 -21.60 12.49
N VAL A 161 -3.47 -22.21 13.66
CA VAL A 161 -4.03 -21.72 14.93
C VAL A 161 -3.04 -20.77 15.60
N MET A 162 -3.47 -19.52 15.82
CA MET A 162 -2.66 -18.50 16.48
C MET A 162 -3.46 -17.78 17.59
N PRO A 163 -2.96 -17.73 18.84
CA PRO A 163 -3.60 -16.99 19.92
C PRO A 163 -3.81 -15.50 19.62
N THR A 164 -4.73 -14.84 20.33
CA THR A 164 -4.90 -13.38 20.23
C THR A 164 -3.62 -12.65 20.67
N GLY A 165 -3.32 -11.51 20.04
CA GLY A 165 -2.11 -10.73 20.35
C GLY A 165 -0.80 -11.25 19.72
N THR A 166 -0.81 -12.40 19.04
CA THR A 166 0.38 -12.97 18.37
C THR A 166 0.66 -12.41 16.97
N GLY A 167 -0.13 -11.44 16.51
CA GLY A 167 0.06 -10.77 15.21
C GLY A 167 -0.31 -11.63 14.00
N LYS A 168 -1.55 -12.15 14.00
CA LYS A 168 -2.14 -12.90 12.88
C LYS A 168 -2.10 -12.12 11.57
N THR A 169 -2.47 -10.83 11.62
CA THR A 169 -2.50 -9.97 10.44
C THR A 169 -1.11 -9.81 9.84
N GLU A 170 -0.12 -9.49 10.67
CA GLU A 170 1.28 -9.35 10.24
C GLU A 170 1.85 -10.68 9.74
N THR A 171 1.37 -11.82 10.26
CA THR A 171 1.70 -13.14 9.70
C THR A 171 1.12 -13.31 8.29
N MET A 172 -0.14 -12.93 8.06
CA MET A 172 -0.74 -12.96 6.71
C MET A 172 0.02 -12.08 5.71
N LEU A 173 0.40 -10.86 6.12
CA LEU A 173 1.23 -9.97 5.30
C LEU A 173 2.62 -10.58 5.02
N SER A 174 3.22 -11.19 6.02
CA SER A 174 4.51 -11.88 5.88
C SER A 174 4.42 -13.07 4.91
N VAL A 175 3.32 -13.82 4.94
CA VAL A 175 3.07 -14.93 3.98
C VAL A 175 2.95 -14.39 2.56
N LEU A 176 2.13 -13.34 2.34
CA LEU A 176 1.98 -12.69 1.04
C LEU A 176 3.35 -12.34 0.42
N LEU A 177 4.22 -11.71 1.20
CA LEU A 177 5.53 -11.23 0.73
C LEU A 177 6.56 -12.36 0.62
N SER A 178 6.70 -13.20 1.65
CA SER A 178 7.72 -14.26 1.68
C SER A 178 7.49 -15.37 0.66
N VAL A 179 6.22 -15.69 0.37
CA VAL A 179 5.85 -16.69 -0.65
C VAL A 179 5.65 -16.02 -2.02
N CYS A 180 5.60 -14.68 -2.06
CA CYS A 180 5.27 -13.92 -3.26
C CYS A 180 3.92 -14.39 -3.86
N CYS A 181 2.90 -14.51 -3.00
CA CYS A 181 1.58 -14.99 -3.41
C CYS A 181 1.06 -14.17 -4.59
N GLU A 182 0.54 -14.84 -5.62
CA GLU A 182 -0.01 -14.15 -6.78
C GLU A 182 -1.27 -13.37 -6.42
N ARG A 183 -2.16 -13.99 -5.63
CA ARG A 183 -3.42 -13.42 -5.17
C ARG A 183 -3.72 -13.92 -3.76
N VAL A 184 -4.36 -13.08 -2.96
CA VAL A 184 -4.86 -13.42 -1.63
C VAL A 184 -6.27 -12.86 -1.49
N LEU A 185 -7.21 -13.72 -1.10
CA LEU A 185 -8.56 -13.33 -0.70
C LEU A 185 -8.69 -13.46 0.81
N VAL A 186 -8.97 -12.35 1.49
CA VAL A 186 -9.22 -12.35 2.94
C VAL A 186 -10.69 -12.13 3.21
N VAL A 187 -11.33 -13.11 3.84
CA VAL A 187 -12.74 -13.07 4.22
C VAL A 187 -12.85 -12.85 5.73
N VAL A 188 -13.65 -11.88 6.13
CA VAL A 188 -13.82 -11.47 7.53
C VAL A 188 -15.30 -11.22 7.85
N PRO A 189 -15.72 -11.36 9.13
CA PRO A 189 -17.14 -11.36 9.48
C PRO A 189 -17.77 -9.96 9.59
N SER A 190 -17.01 -8.87 9.41
CA SER A 190 -17.55 -7.51 9.55
C SER A 190 -16.85 -6.48 8.68
N ASP A 191 -17.56 -5.39 8.43
CA ASP A 191 -17.09 -4.22 7.68
C ASP A 191 -15.93 -3.50 8.37
N ALA A 192 -15.96 -3.44 9.70
CA ALA A 192 -14.89 -2.86 10.50
C ALA A 192 -13.59 -3.67 10.35
N LEU A 193 -13.67 -5.00 10.47
CA LEU A 193 -12.51 -5.88 10.25
C LEU A 193 -12.04 -5.83 8.79
N ARG A 194 -12.96 -5.72 7.82
CA ARG A 194 -12.61 -5.60 6.41
C ARG A 194 -11.79 -4.34 6.15
N THR A 195 -12.22 -3.21 6.72
CA THR A 195 -11.50 -1.94 6.62
C THR A 195 -10.12 -2.03 7.28
N GLN A 196 -10.06 -2.50 8.52
CA GLN A 196 -8.80 -2.62 9.26
C GLN A 196 -7.78 -3.54 8.56
N ILE A 197 -8.22 -4.69 8.05
CA ILE A 197 -7.34 -5.62 7.35
C ILE A 197 -6.92 -5.06 5.99
N ALA A 198 -7.85 -4.47 5.23
CA ALA A 198 -7.51 -3.83 3.96
C ALA A 198 -6.43 -2.76 4.14
N GLU A 199 -6.56 -1.86 5.12
CA GLU A 199 -5.57 -0.83 5.44
C GLU A 199 -4.20 -1.45 5.79
N LYS A 200 -4.19 -2.58 6.51
CA LYS A 200 -2.95 -3.30 6.84
C LYS A 200 -2.28 -3.89 5.60
N PHE A 201 -3.04 -4.41 4.64
CA PHE A 201 -2.51 -4.86 3.36
C PHE A 201 -2.02 -3.68 2.50
N GLU A 202 -2.80 -2.60 2.41
CA GLU A 202 -2.46 -1.40 1.65
C GLU A 202 -1.15 -0.77 2.11
N THR A 203 -0.93 -0.71 3.43
CA THR A 203 0.25 -0.09 4.04
C THR A 203 1.41 -1.07 4.25
N LEU A 204 1.16 -2.37 4.14
CA LEU A 204 2.01 -3.47 4.65
C LEU A 204 2.27 -3.40 6.17
N GLY A 205 1.51 -2.58 6.90
CA GLY A 205 1.58 -2.44 8.35
C GLY A 205 3.02 -2.30 8.86
N MET A 206 3.35 -3.06 9.91
CA MET A 206 4.68 -2.97 10.52
C MET A 206 5.83 -3.39 9.61
N LEU A 207 5.56 -4.18 8.58
CA LEU A 207 6.61 -4.74 7.72
C LEU A 207 7.31 -3.66 6.90
N LYS A 208 6.66 -2.52 6.66
CA LYS A 208 7.22 -1.39 5.90
C LYS A 208 7.27 -0.09 6.71
N MET A 209 7.13 -0.18 8.03
CA MET A 209 7.38 0.96 8.93
C MET A 209 8.87 1.29 8.98
N ARG A 210 9.18 2.55 9.29
CA ARG A 210 10.55 3.01 9.51
C ARG A 210 11.22 2.16 10.59
N GLY A 211 12.42 1.66 10.33
CA GLY A 211 13.14 0.74 11.22
C GLY A 211 12.84 -0.75 11.00
N SER A 212 11.90 -1.09 10.10
CA SER A 212 11.66 -2.48 9.69
C SER A 212 12.89 -3.07 9.01
N ARG A 213 13.27 -4.25 9.50
CA ARG A 213 14.30 -5.11 8.90
C ARG A 213 13.69 -6.32 8.18
N ILE A 214 12.36 -6.41 8.15
CA ILE A 214 11.59 -7.52 7.57
C ILE A 214 11.46 -7.37 6.06
N LEU A 215 11.45 -6.14 5.54
CA LEU A 215 11.23 -5.86 4.12
C LEU A 215 12.13 -4.72 3.66
N THR A 216 12.79 -4.89 2.51
CA THR A 216 13.61 -3.82 1.92
C THR A 216 12.76 -2.63 1.48
N GLU A 217 13.40 -1.45 1.43
CA GLU A 217 12.74 -0.22 0.98
C GLU A 217 12.25 -0.32 -0.47
N SER A 218 12.96 -1.06 -1.32
CA SER A 218 12.65 -1.30 -2.73
C SER A 218 11.38 -2.14 -2.98
N ALA A 219 10.88 -2.87 -1.97
CA ALA A 219 9.66 -3.66 -2.13
C ALA A 219 8.44 -2.76 -2.31
N GLN A 220 7.68 -2.90 -3.39
CA GLN A 220 6.50 -2.08 -3.62
C GLN A 220 5.32 -2.55 -2.76
N TRP A 221 4.39 -1.64 -2.48
CA TRP A 221 3.12 -1.99 -1.84
C TRP A 221 2.25 -2.84 -2.77
N PRO A 222 1.43 -3.76 -2.21
CA PRO A 222 0.52 -4.57 -3.01
C PRO A 222 -0.58 -3.71 -3.61
N VAL A 223 -1.13 -4.18 -4.73
CA VAL A 223 -2.43 -3.73 -5.21
C VAL A 223 -3.50 -4.38 -4.34
N VAL A 224 -4.37 -3.58 -3.74
CA VAL A 224 -5.40 -4.07 -2.82
C VAL A 224 -6.78 -3.67 -3.34
N GLY A 225 -7.64 -4.68 -3.49
CA GLY A 225 -9.06 -4.48 -3.79
C GLY A 225 -9.89 -4.62 -2.52
N ARG A 226 -10.66 -3.59 -2.17
CA ARG A 226 -11.63 -3.64 -1.08
C ARG A 226 -13.04 -3.71 -1.65
N LEU A 227 -13.67 -4.87 -1.53
CA LEU A 227 -15.09 -5.06 -1.82
C LEU A 227 -15.94 -4.33 -0.78
N LEU A 228 -16.88 -3.50 -1.26
CA LEU A 228 -17.82 -2.73 -0.43
C LEU A 228 -19.26 -3.23 -0.59
N SER A 229 -19.54 -3.95 -1.68
CA SER A 229 -20.81 -4.63 -1.92
C SER A 229 -20.54 -6.03 -2.44
N SER A 230 -21.53 -6.92 -2.30
CA SER A 230 -21.42 -8.30 -2.76
C SER A 230 -21.59 -8.37 -4.28
N PRO A 231 -20.62 -8.91 -5.02
CA PRO A 231 -20.81 -9.34 -6.41
C PRO A 231 -21.99 -10.31 -6.49
N LYS A 232 -22.79 -10.24 -7.56
CA LYS A 232 -23.97 -11.11 -7.75
C LYS A 232 -23.73 -12.20 -8.78
N SER A 233 -22.69 -12.08 -9.60
CA SER A 233 -22.31 -13.08 -10.58
C SER A 233 -20.79 -13.31 -10.62
N VAL A 234 -20.37 -14.34 -11.36
CA VAL A 234 -18.94 -14.59 -11.61
C VAL A 234 -18.36 -13.46 -12.46
N GLU A 235 -19.14 -12.89 -13.37
CA GLU A 235 -18.74 -11.76 -14.20
C GLU A 235 -18.49 -10.50 -13.35
N ASP A 236 -19.25 -10.29 -12.27
CA ASP A 236 -19.01 -9.20 -11.33
C ASP A 236 -17.69 -9.37 -10.57
N VAL A 237 -17.39 -10.61 -10.17
CA VAL A 237 -16.11 -10.99 -9.54
C VAL A 237 -14.99 -10.75 -10.54
N ASP A 238 -15.11 -11.25 -11.77
CA ASP A 238 -14.10 -11.05 -12.82
C ASP A 238 -13.97 -9.58 -13.22
N ALA A 239 -15.03 -8.79 -13.14
CA ALA A 239 -15.01 -7.35 -13.34
C ALA A 239 -14.38 -6.59 -12.17
N PHE A 240 -14.34 -7.14 -10.95
CA PHE A 240 -13.67 -6.52 -9.82
C PHE A 240 -12.21 -6.94 -9.70
N PHE A 241 -11.95 -8.24 -9.80
CA PHE A 241 -10.62 -8.83 -9.65
C PHE A 241 -9.81 -8.79 -10.97
N PHE A 242 -10.47 -8.48 -12.10
CA PHE A 242 -9.95 -8.33 -13.46
C PHE A 242 -9.04 -9.44 -13.98
N GLY A 243 -9.52 -10.20 -15.00
CA GLY A 243 -8.72 -10.64 -16.16
C GLY A 243 -7.42 -11.39 -15.85
N LEU A 244 -7.39 -12.01 -14.69
CA LEU A 244 -6.36 -12.89 -14.21
C LEU A 244 -6.65 -14.28 -14.78
N GLN A 245 -6.79 -14.35 -16.12
CA GLN A 245 -6.66 -15.61 -16.82
C GLN A 245 -5.29 -16.13 -16.39
N CYS A 246 -5.30 -17.10 -15.50
CA CYS A 246 -4.26 -18.09 -15.60
C CYS A 246 -4.37 -18.58 -17.04
N ASP A 247 -3.30 -18.49 -17.81
CA ASP A 247 -3.02 -19.51 -18.82
C ASP A 247 -2.78 -20.83 -18.07
N CYS A 248 -3.79 -21.29 -17.32
CA CYS A 248 -3.98 -22.69 -17.02
C CYS A 248 -4.55 -23.30 -18.31
N HIS A 249 -3.74 -23.31 -19.37
CA HIS A 249 -3.69 -24.51 -20.19
C HIS A 249 -3.15 -25.62 -19.29
N TYR A 250 -4.04 -26.12 -18.43
CA TYR A 250 -3.88 -27.40 -17.79
C TYR A 250 -3.95 -28.44 -18.91
N GLN A 251 -2.79 -28.76 -19.47
CA GLN A 251 -2.63 -30.05 -20.12
C GLN A 251 -2.34 -31.05 -18.99
N PRO A 252 -3.24 -32.00 -18.72
CA PRO A 252 -2.89 -33.12 -17.86
C PRO A 252 -1.75 -33.85 -18.56
N THR A 253 -0.53 -33.74 -18.02
CA THR A 253 0.54 -34.66 -18.38
C THR A 253 0.14 -36.03 -17.84
N SER A 254 0.16 -36.99 -18.75
CA SER A 254 -0.09 -38.42 -18.54
C SER A 254 0.90 -39.03 -17.56
#